data_AF-G4YLD9-F1
#
_entry.id   AF-G4YLD9-F1
#
_cell.length_a   1.000
_cell.length_b   1.000
_cell.length_c   1.000
_cell.angle_alpha   90.00
_cell.angle_beta   90.00
_cell.angle_gamma   90.00
#
_symmetry.space_group_name_H-M   'P 1'
#
loop_
_entity.id
_entity.type
_entity.pdbx_description
1 polymer ?
#
loop_
_entity_poly.entity_id
_entity_poly.type
_entity_poly.pdbx_seq_one_letter_code
_entity_poly.pdbx_strand_id
1 'polypeptide(L)'
;MKNDQDGSRPRDPRHGYANPTMPEICPVLGRGVYFAVFGFARDGKRFPGGNQYSRFLKVLKSVLSGELMQRTLVVGRYVAGLPFDSPKFAALPPFFDVQSDQEADRLELRQRIDVAMKAVFPGVPASLRMICQFGLASILFHKSFLQQSLPTNQLLFATPLFSTRNEAQFEWLRRRVVCRNFQEHDPISPSGIPPHMGIMVALTDYKELMGLKKDWLLILRKLSNSTLTDQL
;
A
#
# COMPACT_ATOMS: atom_id res chain seq x y z
N MET A 1 23.73 15.11 -8.13
CA MET A 1 24.01 13.88 -8.91
C MET A 1 22.98 12.79 -8.60
N LYS A 2 22.48 12.10 -9.63
CA LYS A 2 21.41 11.07 -9.59
C LYS A 2 21.90 9.68 -9.10
N ASN A 3 22.91 9.66 -8.23
CA ASN A 3 23.62 8.44 -7.82
C ASN A 3 23.28 8.02 -6.38
N ASP A 4 22.45 8.79 -5.68
CA ASP A 4 21.95 8.45 -4.36
C ASP A 4 20.83 7.41 -4.48
N GLN A 5 21.25 6.15 -4.59
CA GLN A 5 20.40 5.00 -4.77
C GLN A 5 19.95 4.41 -3.44
N ASP A 6 20.32 4.92 -2.28
CA ASP A 6 19.83 4.42 -0.98
C ASP A 6 19.06 5.49 -0.20
N GLY A 7 19.04 6.73 -0.71
CA GLY A 7 18.37 7.85 -0.06
C GLY A 7 19.09 8.30 1.20
N SER A 8 20.38 7.98 1.31
CA SER A 8 21.22 8.31 2.47
C SER A 8 21.61 9.78 2.54
N ARG A 9 21.51 10.52 1.42
CA ARG A 9 21.91 11.92 1.38
C ARG A 9 20.70 12.83 1.60
N PRO A 10 20.84 13.92 2.37
CA PRO A 10 19.80 14.93 2.49
C PRO A 10 19.61 15.62 1.13
N ARG A 11 18.60 15.15 0.39
CA ARG A 11 18.09 15.75 -0.85
C ARG A 11 16.57 15.70 -0.78
N ASP A 12 15.92 16.41 -1.69
CA ASP A 12 14.46 16.45 -1.78
C ASP A 12 13.86 15.02 -1.74
N PRO A 13 12.86 14.81 -0.88
CA PRO A 13 12.21 13.51 -0.74
C PRO A 13 11.64 13.05 -2.09
N ARG A 14 11.92 11.78 -2.44
CA ARG A 14 11.39 11.17 -3.66
C ARG A 14 10.08 10.47 -3.35
N HIS A 15 9.03 10.81 -4.09
CA HIS A 15 7.72 10.19 -3.94
C HIS A 15 7.63 8.87 -4.74
N GLY A 16 7.09 7.83 -4.09
CA GLY A 16 6.65 6.60 -4.73
C GLY A 16 5.15 6.46 -4.56
N TYR A 17 4.43 6.15 -5.64
CA TYR A 17 2.98 6.02 -5.63
C TYR A 17 2.62 4.54 -5.72
N ALA A 18 1.79 4.06 -4.80
CA ALA A 18 1.19 2.73 -4.91
C ALA A 18 -0.04 2.79 -5.81
N ASN A 19 -0.34 1.66 -6.44
CA ASN A 19 -1.66 1.41 -6.99
C ASN A 19 -2.24 0.11 -6.38
N PRO A 20 -3.01 0.22 -5.30
CA PRO A 20 -3.66 -0.95 -4.70
C PRO A 20 -4.85 -1.49 -5.52
N THR A 21 -5.25 -0.83 -6.61
CA THR A 21 -6.35 -1.29 -7.47
C THR A 21 -5.87 -2.12 -8.67
N MET A 22 -4.63 -1.88 -9.12
CA MET A 22 -3.97 -2.69 -10.16
C MET A 22 -2.62 -3.20 -9.65
N PRO A 23 -2.62 -4.35 -8.94
CA PRO A 23 -1.40 -4.90 -8.35
C PRO A 23 -0.31 -5.21 -9.38
N GLU A 24 -0.67 -5.53 -10.63
CA GLU A 24 0.23 -5.87 -11.74
C GLU A 24 1.24 -4.76 -12.03
N ILE A 25 0.80 -3.51 -11.90
CA ILE A 25 1.61 -2.33 -12.21
C ILE A 25 1.98 -1.53 -10.95
N CYS A 26 1.60 -2.00 -9.76
CA CYS A 26 1.81 -1.30 -8.50
C CYS A 26 3.30 -1.19 -8.16
N PRO A 27 3.91 0.01 -8.18
CA PRO A 27 5.34 0.17 -7.95
C PRO A 27 5.79 -0.22 -6.54
N VAL A 28 4.91 -0.06 -5.54
CA VAL A 28 5.19 -0.42 -4.15
C VAL A 28 5.13 -1.95 -3.97
N LEU A 29 4.11 -2.61 -4.53
CA LEU A 29 4.01 -4.08 -4.51
C LEU A 29 5.20 -4.72 -5.23
N GLY A 30 5.48 -4.30 -6.47
CA GLY A 30 6.56 -4.87 -7.27
C GLY A 30 7.93 -4.70 -6.59
N ARG A 31 8.15 -3.58 -5.91
CA ARG A 31 9.38 -3.33 -5.16
C ARG A 31 9.45 -4.17 -3.87
N GLY A 32 8.33 -4.35 -3.18
CA GLY A 32 8.23 -5.26 -2.04
C GLY A 32 8.56 -6.70 -2.43
N VAL A 33 7.93 -7.21 -3.49
CA VAL A 33 8.19 -8.56 -4.03
C VAL A 33 9.66 -8.71 -4.41
N TYR A 34 10.22 -7.73 -5.12
CA TYR A 34 11.62 -7.74 -5.52
C TYR A 34 12.56 -7.83 -4.31
N PHE A 35 12.39 -6.99 -3.28
CA PHE A 35 13.26 -7.03 -2.10
C PHE A 35 13.06 -8.29 -1.26
N ALA A 36 11.86 -8.86 -1.23
CA ALA A 36 11.60 -10.12 -0.52
C ALA A 36 12.34 -11.29 -1.17
N VAL A 37 12.50 -11.27 -2.50
CA VAL A 37 13.14 -12.33 -3.27
C VAL A 37 14.65 -12.14 -3.37
N PHE A 38 15.10 -10.93 -3.69
CA PHE A 38 16.50 -10.65 -4.04
C PHE A 38 17.31 -9.99 -2.92
N GLY A 39 16.65 -9.52 -1.85
CA GLY A 39 17.31 -8.89 -0.71
C GLY A 39 18.01 -7.56 -1.06
N PHE A 40 19.04 -7.24 -0.27
CA PHE A 40 19.80 -5.99 -0.37
C PHE A 40 21.29 -6.27 -0.59
N ALA A 41 21.89 -5.58 -1.56
CA ALA A 41 23.32 -5.66 -1.79
C ALA A 41 24.10 -4.83 -0.76
N ARG A 42 25.27 -5.33 -0.34
CA ARG A 42 26.16 -4.64 0.62
C ARG A 42 26.84 -3.40 0.04
N ASP A 43 26.89 -3.28 -1.28
CA ASP A 43 27.51 -2.16 -1.99
C ASP A 43 26.55 -0.97 -2.21
N GLY A 44 25.37 -1.00 -1.58
CA GLY A 44 24.36 0.06 -1.68
C GLY A 44 23.59 0.07 -3.00
N LYS A 45 23.87 -0.85 -3.94
CA LYS A 45 23.10 -0.96 -5.18
C LYS A 45 21.77 -1.66 -4.91
N ARG A 46 20.66 -1.09 -5.40
CA ARG A 46 19.34 -1.73 -5.34
C ARG A 46 19.18 -2.87 -6.34
N PHE A 47 19.87 -2.77 -7.48
CA PHE A 47 19.77 -3.75 -8.57
C PHE A 47 21.15 -4.32 -8.87
N PRO A 48 21.28 -5.64 -9.05
CA PRO A 48 22.56 -6.28 -9.30
C PRO A 48 23.14 -5.85 -10.65
N GLY A 49 24.46 -5.89 -10.77
CA GLY A 49 25.20 -5.62 -12.00
C GLY A 49 25.46 -4.12 -12.29
N GLY A 50 26.21 -3.87 -13.36
CA GLY A 50 26.53 -2.53 -13.87
C GLY A 50 25.54 -2.04 -14.93
N ASN A 51 25.70 -0.77 -15.35
CA ASN A 51 24.98 -0.18 -16.49
C ASN A 51 23.44 -0.33 -16.42
N GLN A 52 22.86 -0.11 -15.23
CA GLN A 52 21.42 -0.30 -14.98
C GLN A 52 20.54 0.46 -15.98
N TYR A 53 20.92 1.69 -16.33
CA TYR A 53 20.21 2.48 -17.33
C TYR A 53 20.16 1.78 -18.68
N SER A 54 21.30 1.30 -19.20
CA SER A 54 21.37 0.64 -20.49
C SER A 54 20.62 -0.69 -20.50
N ARG A 55 20.68 -1.46 -19.40
CA ARG A 55 19.93 -2.71 -19.24
C ARG A 55 18.42 -2.45 -19.23
N PHE A 56 17.99 -1.49 -18.41
CA PHE A 56 16.61 -1.06 -18.37
C PHE A 56 16.14 -0.55 -19.73
N LEU A 57 16.93 0.28 -20.41
CA LEU A 57 16.60 0.81 -21.73
C LEU A 57 16.48 -0.30 -22.78
N LYS A 58 17.33 -1.34 -22.74
CA LYS A 58 17.21 -2.50 -23.64
C LYS A 58 15.88 -3.25 -23.41
N VAL A 59 15.55 -3.56 -22.15
CA VAL A 59 14.30 -4.23 -21.80
C VAL A 59 13.10 -3.33 -22.14
N LEU A 60 13.16 -2.06 -21.78
CA LEU A 60 12.12 -1.08 -22.05
C LEU A 60 11.91 -0.91 -23.55
N LYS A 61 12.96 -0.80 -24.36
CA LYS A 61 12.84 -0.77 -25.83
C LYS A 61 12.18 -2.03 -26.38
N SER A 62 12.52 -3.19 -25.83
CA SER A 62 11.89 -4.46 -26.19
C SER A 62 10.39 -4.49 -25.82
N VAL A 63 10.00 -3.86 -24.71
CA VAL A 63 8.60 -3.83 -24.22
C VAL A 63 7.78 -2.74 -24.91
N LEU A 64 8.35 -1.54 -25.08
CA LEU A 64 7.73 -0.38 -25.76
C LEU A 64 7.68 -0.52 -27.29
N SER A 65 8.14 -1.64 -27.82
CA SER A 65 7.82 -2.02 -29.20
C SER A 65 6.32 -2.33 -29.37
N GLY A 66 5.54 -2.35 -28.28
CA GLY A 66 4.09 -2.10 -28.26
C GLY A 66 3.76 -0.74 -27.61
N GLU A 67 2.78 -0.03 -28.18
CA GLU A 67 2.22 1.28 -27.75
C GLU A 67 1.82 1.33 -26.25
N LEU A 68 1.84 2.41 -25.46
CA LEU A 68 2.10 3.87 -25.55
C LEU A 68 2.38 4.36 -24.11
N MET A 69 3.15 5.45 -23.88
CA MET A 69 3.02 6.22 -22.62
C MET A 69 3.47 7.69 -22.71
N GLN A 70 2.68 8.61 -22.14
CA GLN A 70 2.97 10.05 -21.98
C GLN A 70 2.94 10.51 -20.49
N ARG A 71 3.48 11.71 -20.23
CA ARG A 71 4.18 12.16 -18.98
C ARG A 71 3.55 13.37 -18.22
N THR A 72 4.01 13.53 -16.96
CA THR A 72 4.13 14.69 -16.00
C THR A 72 3.29 14.79 -14.70
N LEU A 73 4.04 14.80 -13.58
CA LEU A 73 3.82 15.13 -12.14
C LEU A 73 2.47 14.86 -11.41
N VAL A 74 1.29 15.09 -12.01
CA VAL A 74 0.04 14.36 -11.63
C VAL A 74 0.14 12.89 -12.06
N VAL A 75 1.01 12.64 -13.04
CA VAL A 75 1.36 11.35 -13.60
C VAL A 75 1.87 10.35 -12.60
N GLY A 76 2.40 10.71 -11.43
CA GLY A 76 2.83 9.67 -10.48
C GLY A 76 1.70 8.70 -10.11
N ARG A 77 0.53 9.24 -9.77
CA ARG A 77 -0.68 8.47 -9.49
C ARG A 77 -1.34 7.94 -10.77
N TYR A 78 -1.39 8.75 -11.83
CA TYR A 78 -2.00 8.35 -13.10
C TYR A 78 -1.23 7.24 -13.84
N VAL A 79 0.11 7.29 -13.90
CA VAL A 79 1.01 6.25 -14.44
C VAL A 79 1.08 5.03 -13.53
N ALA A 80 0.93 5.21 -12.22
CA ALA A 80 0.65 4.08 -11.36
C ALA A 80 -0.70 3.44 -11.70
N GLY A 81 -1.58 4.13 -12.45
CA GLY A 81 -2.86 3.66 -12.95
C GLY A 81 -4.04 3.96 -12.03
N LEU A 82 -3.92 4.92 -11.11
CA LEU A 82 -5.05 5.26 -10.23
C LEU A 82 -6.19 5.94 -11.02
N PRO A 83 -7.46 5.63 -10.71
CA PRO A 83 -8.62 6.14 -11.45
C PRO A 83 -8.81 7.64 -11.19
N PHE A 84 -8.60 8.48 -12.21
CA PHE A 84 -8.63 9.94 -12.09
C PHE A 84 -10.03 10.53 -11.87
N ASP A 85 -11.06 9.75 -12.16
CA ASP A 85 -12.48 10.07 -12.04
C ASP A 85 -13.11 9.50 -10.77
N SER A 86 -12.30 9.01 -9.83
CA SER A 86 -12.77 8.34 -8.61
C SER A 86 -12.09 8.90 -7.35
N PRO A 87 -12.80 8.98 -6.20
CA PRO A 87 -12.20 9.28 -4.91
C PRO A 87 -11.00 8.39 -4.55
N LYS A 88 -10.93 7.18 -5.14
CA LYS A 88 -9.82 6.25 -5.00
C LYS A 88 -8.51 6.75 -5.61
N PHE A 89 -8.53 7.83 -6.40
CA PHE A 89 -7.31 8.53 -6.82
C PHE A 89 -6.48 8.99 -5.62
N ALA A 90 -7.15 9.33 -4.51
CA ALA A 90 -6.51 9.78 -3.28
C ALA A 90 -6.10 8.64 -2.33
N ALA A 91 -6.36 7.38 -2.71
CA ALA A 91 -6.07 6.24 -1.84
C ALA A 91 -4.61 6.20 -1.42
N LEU A 92 -4.39 5.89 -0.15
CA LEU A 92 -3.08 5.64 0.41
C LEU A 92 -2.57 4.25 -0.03
N PRO A 93 -1.23 4.03 -0.08
CA PRO A 93 -0.69 2.68 -0.22
C PRO A 93 -1.20 1.78 0.90
N PRO A 94 -1.33 0.45 0.73
CA PRO A 94 -1.69 -0.43 1.84
C PRO A 94 -0.75 -0.23 3.03
N PHE A 95 -1.31 -0.05 4.22
CA PHE A 95 -0.56 0.25 5.44
C PHE A 95 -1.14 -0.48 6.64
N PHE A 96 -0.35 -0.61 7.71
CA PHE A 96 -0.79 -1.23 8.95
C PHE A 96 -1.55 -0.21 9.80
N ASP A 97 -2.79 -0.51 10.11
CA ASP A 97 -3.64 0.31 10.95
C ASP A 97 -3.59 -0.14 12.40
N VAL A 98 -3.65 0.83 13.30
CA VAL A 98 -3.80 0.59 14.75
C VAL A 98 -5.30 0.50 15.01
N GLN A 99 -5.81 -0.68 15.35
CA GLN A 99 -7.24 -0.91 15.50
C GLN A 99 -7.78 -0.44 16.87
N SER A 100 -6.88 -0.22 17.84
CA SER A 100 -7.23 0.18 19.20
C SER A 100 -6.29 1.27 19.70
N ASP A 101 -6.83 2.28 20.37
CA ASP A 101 -5.99 3.34 20.94
C ASP A 101 -5.11 2.88 22.10
N GLN A 102 -5.30 1.64 22.57
CA GLN A 102 -4.53 1.01 23.64
C GLN A 102 -3.06 0.86 23.24
N GLU A 103 -2.17 1.34 24.11
CA GLU A 103 -0.72 1.27 23.90
C GLU A 103 -0.21 -0.17 23.71
N ALA A 104 -0.88 -1.14 24.36
CA ALA A 104 -0.55 -2.55 24.21
C ALA A 104 -0.74 -3.06 22.76
N ASP A 105 -1.82 -2.68 22.06
CA ASP A 105 -2.07 -3.09 20.67
C ASP A 105 -1.06 -2.43 19.72
N ARG A 106 -0.73 -1.15 19.96
CA ARG A 106 0.33 -0.44 19.22
C ARG A 106 1.68 -1.12 19.36
N LEU A 107 2.04 -1.51 20.58
CA LEU A 107 3.31 -2.17 20.88
C LEU A 107 3.37 -3.56 20.24
N GLU A 108 2.30 -4.36 20.37
CA GLU A 108 2.23 -5.69 19.75
C GLU A 108 2.33 -5.60 18.22
N LEU A 109 1.59 -4.67 17.60
CA LEU A 109 1.64 -4.44 16.17
C LEU A 109 3.07 -4.09 15.73
N ARG A 110 3.72 -3.15 16.41
CA ARG A 110 5.09 -2.74 16.12
C ARG A 110 6.07 -3.91 16.23
N GLN A 111 5.96 -4.71 17.29
CA GLN A 111 6.82 -5.88 17.49
C GLN A 111 6.63 -6.93 16.39
N ARG A 112 5.39 -7.23 16.02
CA ARG A 112 5.09 -8.20 14.96
C ARG A 112 5.55 -7.72 13.58
N ILE A 113 5.40 -6.43 13.29
CA ILE A 113 5.97 -5.81 12.09
C ILE A 113 7.50 -5.95 12.10
N ASP A 114 8.17 -5.70 13.22
CA ASP A 114 9.63 -5.83 13.32
C ASP A 114 10.12 -7.25 13.05
N VAL A 115 9.45 -8.25 13.62
CA VAL A 115 9.76 -9.66 13.36
C VAL A 115 9.54 -10.00 11.89
N ALA A 116 8.41 -9.58 11.31
CA ALA A 116 8.11 -9.82 9.91
C ALA A 116 9.10 -9.13 8.97
N MET A 117 9.49 -7.89 9.26
CA MET A 117 10.46 -7.13 8.49
C MET A 117 11.84 -7.80 8.51
N LYS A 118 12.28 -8.32 9.66
CA LYS A 118 13.55 -9.06 9.76
C LYS A 118 13.52 -10.38 8.97
N ALA A 119 12.37 -11.05 8.92
CA ALA A 119 12.20 -12.30 8.19
C ALA A 119 12.13 -12.08 6.67
N VAL A 120 11.34 -11.09 6.22
CA VAL A 120 11.05 -10.86 4.79
C VAL A 120 12.12 -9.98 4.13
N PHE A 121 12.69 -9.04 4.87
CA PHE A 121 13.67 -8.06 4.38
C PHE A 121 14.95 -8.07 5.25
N PRO A 122 15.68 -9.19 5.32
CA PRO A 122 16.88 -9.29 6.13
C PRO A 122 17.92 -8.24 5.68
N GLY A 123 18.44 -7.47 6.63
CA GLY A 123 19.45 -6.44 6.37
C GLY A 123 18.91 -5.15 5.73
N VAL A 124 17.60 -4.88 5.82
CA VAL A 124 17.01 -3.63 5.30
C VAL A 124 17.72 -2.39 5.87
N PRO A 125 18.23 -1.48 5.02
CA PRO A 125 18.78 -0.21 5.47
C PRO A 125 17.73 0.67 6.15
N ALA A 126 18.13 1.46 7.15
CA ALA A 126 17.23 2.37 7.87
C ALA A 126 16.46 3.31 6.94
N SER A 127 17.11 3.82 5.89
CA SER A 127 16.52 4.69 4.88
C SER A 127 15.43 4.02 4.03
N LEU A 128 15.45 2.69 3.89
CA LEU A 128 14.48 1.93 3.10
C LEU A 128 13.40 1.27 3.95
N ARG A 129 13.50 1.36 5.27
CA ARG A 129 12.63 0.68 6.22
C ARG A 129 11.15 1.00 5.97
N MET A 130 10.80 2.28 5.81
CA MET A 130 9.40 2.67 5.55
C MET A 130 8.88 2.10 4.23
N ILE A 131 9.66 2.18 3.15
CA ILE A 131 9.28 1.65 1.83
C ILE A 131 9.08 0.13 1.91
N CYS A 132 9.94 -0.58 2.66
CA CYS A 132 9.80 -2.01 2.84
C CYS A 132 8.59 -2.36 3.72
N GLN A 133 8.24 -1.53 4.70
CA GLN A 133 7.01 -1.71 5.49
C GLN A 133 5.74 -1.55 4.64
N PHE A 134 5.70 -0.55 3.76
CA PHE A 134 4.63 -0.43 2.75
C PHE A 134 4.66 -1.60 1.76
N GLY A 135 5.85 -2.07 1.38
CA GLY A 135 6.02 -3.28 0.57
C GLY A 135 5.42 -4.51 1.25
N LEU A 136 5.68 -4.71 2.54
CA LEU A 136 5.12 -5.81 3.34
C LEU A 136 3.60 -5.74 3.37
N ALA A 137 3.05 -4.58 3.74
CA ALA A 137 1.62 -4.36 3.81
C ALA A 137 0.98 -4.61 2.43
N SER A 138 1.60 -4.12 1.35
CA SER A 138 1.11 -4.33 -0.01
C SER A 138 1.13 -5.81 -0.43
N ILE A 139 2.18 -6.57 -0.10
CA ILE A 139 2.22 -8.02 -0.38
C ILE A 139 1.09 -8.74 0.37
N LEU A 140 0.89 -8.42 1.66
CA LEU A 140 -0.17 -9.04 2.47
C LEU A 140 -1.57 -8.68 1.96
N PHE A 141 -1.79 -7.42 1.59
CA PHE A 141 -3.04 -6.95 0.99
C PHE A 141 -3.35 -7.70 -0.31
N HIS A 142 -2.34 -7.95 -1.14
CA HIS A 142 -2.47 -8.63 -2.42
C HIS A 142 -2.17 -10.13 -2.38
N LYS A 143 -2.12 -10.76 -1.19
CA LYS A 143 -1.72 -12.16 -1.02
C LYS A 143 -2.52 -13.11 -1.92
N SER A 144 -3.85 -12.98 -1.93
CA SER A 144 -4.73 -13.82 -2.75
C SER A 144 -4.50 -13.62 -4.25
N PHE A 145 -4.36 -12.37 -4.69
CA PHE A 145 -4.05 -12.04 -6.08
C PHE A 145 -2.73 -12.68 -6.53
N LEU A 146 -1.68 -12.57 -5.71
CA LEU A 146 -0.36 -13.13 -6.00
C LEU A 146 -0.43 -14.66 -6.14
N GLN A 147 -1.14 -15.34 -5.23
CA GLN A 147 -1.30 -16.80 -5.27
C GLN A 147 -2.08 -17.29 -6.51
N GLN A 148 -3.04 -16.50 -6.99
CA GLN A 148 -3.86 -16.86 -8.16
C GLN A 148 -3.17 -16.54 -9.49
N SER A 149 -2.37 -15.46 -9.52
CA SER A 149 -1.83 -14.90 -10.77
C SER A 149 -0.41 -15.37 -11.08
N LEU A 150 0.34 -15.83 -10.07
CA LEU A 150 1.73 -16.23 -10.24
C LEU A 150 1.90 -17.75 -10.31
N PRO A 151 2.81 -18.26 -11.17
CA PRO A 151 3.16 -19.67 -11.19
C PRO A 151 3.68 -20.17 -9.84
N THR A 152 3.34 -21.41 -9.47
CA THR A 152 3.69 -22.00 -8.15
C THR A 152 5.20 -22.14 -7.91
N ASN A 153 6.01 -22.13 -8.96
CA ASN A 153 7.48 -22.19 -8.90
C ASN A 153 8.15 -20.81 -8.70
N GLN A 154 7.37 -19.74 -8.53
CA GLN A 154 7.91 -18.40 -8.32
C GLN A 154 8.69 -18.30 -7.01
N LEU A 155 9.86 -17.65 -7.08
CA LEU A 155 10.76 -17.48 -5.93
C LEU A 155 10.09 -16.77 -4.74
N LEU A 156 9.07 -15.95 -5.01
CA LEU A 156 8.27 -15.30 -3.98
C LEU A 156 7.65 -16.31 -3.00
N PHE A 157 7.20 -17.46 -3.49
CA PHE A 157 6.56 -18.49 -2.64
C PHE A 157 7.56 -19.28 -1.81
N ALA A 158 8.86 -19.18 -2.09
CA ALA A 158 9.92 -19.71 -1.23
C ALA A 158 10.30 -18.76 -0.08
N THR A 159 9.79 -17.52 -0.08
CA THR A 159 10.07 -16.55 0.99
C THR A 159 9.33 -16.90 2.30
N PRO A 160 9.80 -16.42 3.46
CA PRO A 160 9.14 -16.66 4.75
C PRO A 160 7.67 -16.21 4.80
N LEU A 161 7.26 -15.31 3.91
CA LEU A 161 5.90 -14.75 3.84
C LEU A 161 4.83 -15.79 3.46
N PHE A 162 5.22 -16.80 2.67
CA PHE A 162 4.32 -17.86 2.20
C PHE A 162 4.60 -19.22 2.87
N SER A 163 5.47 -19.25 3.87
CA SER A 163 5.74 -20.45 4.66
C SER A 163 4.61 -20.72 5.65
N THR A 164 4.14 -21.97 5.71
CA THR A 164 3.10 -22.43 6.67
C THR A 164 3.48 -22.17 8.12
N ARG A 165 4.78 -22.21 8.45
CA ARG A 165 5.28 -21.94 9.82
C ARG A 165 4.97 -20.53 10.30
N ASN A 166 4.90 -19.57 9.39
CA ASN A 166 4.65 -18.16 9.72
C ASN A 166 3.21 -17.71 9.43
N GLU A 167 2.34 -18.62 8.98
CA GLU A 167 1.02 -18.28 8.47
C GLU A 167 0.18 -17.52 9.49
N ALA A 168 0.15 -17.98 10.74
CA ALA A 168 -0.61 -17.32 11.81
C ALA A 168 -0.14 -15.87 12.06
N GLN A 169 1.18 -15.63 12.03
CA GLN A 169 1.74 -14.29 12.20
C GLN A 169 1.36 -13.37 11.04
N PHE A 170 1.51 -13.84 9.80
CA PHE A 170 1.20 -13.04 8.62
C PHE A 170 -0.29 -12.84 8.41
N GLU A 171 -1.14 -13.80 8.80
CA GLU A 171 -2.59 -13.64 8.77
C GLU A 171 -3.06 -12.62 9.82
N TRP A 172 -2.47 -12.63 11.01
CA TRP A 172 -2.73 -11.60 12.02
C TRP A 172 -2.38 -10.20 11.51
N LEU A 173 -1.22 -10.05 10.85
CA LEU A 173 -0.79 -8.79 10.25
C LEU A 173 -1.71 -8.39 9.08
N ARG A 174 -2.09 -9.34 8.21
CA ARG A 174 -2.96 -9.10 7.06
C ARG A 174 -4.31 -8.50 7.46
N ARG A 175 -4.90 -8.97 8.57
CA ARG A 175 -6.18 -8.43 9.10
C ARG A 175 -6.10 -6.99 9.57
N ARG A 176 -4.89 -6.48 9.81
CA ARG A 176 -4.61 -5.08 10.20
C ARG A 176 -4.06 -4.25 9.03
N VAL A 177 -4.00 -4.82 7.82
CA VAL A 177 -3.68 -4.04 6.63
C VAL A 177 -4.94 -3.38 6.11
N VAL A 178 -4.90 -2.06 6.01
CA VAL A 178 -5.97 -1.25 5.41
C VAL A 178 -5.47 -0.60 4.12
N CYS A 179 -6.42 -0.27 3.26
CA CYS A 179 -6.18 0.49 2.04
C CYS A 179 -7.36 1.44 1.84
N ARG A 180 -7.22 2.69 2.29
CA ARG A 180 -8.27 3.70 2.29
C ARG A 180 -7.72 5.09 1.97
N ASN A 181 -8.63 6.05 1.81
CA ASN A 181 -8.26 7.45 1.75
C ASN A 181 -7.76 7.96 3.11
N PHE A 182 -7.03 9.07 3.06
CA PHE A 182 -6.44 9.73 4.21
C PHE A 182 -7.46 10.16 5.25
N GLN A 183 -7.11 9.97 6.52
CA GLN A 183 -7.79 10.48 7.70
C GLN A 183 -6.81 11.29 8.55
N GLU A 184 -7.31 12.26 9.32
CA GLU A 184 -6.49 13.26 10.04
C GLU A 184 -5.44 12.67 11.00
N HIS A 185 -5.67 11.45 11.49
CA HIS A 185 -4.77 10.74 12.41
C HIS A 185 -3.86 9.71 11.72
N ASP A 186 -3.87 9.65 10.40
CA ASP A 186 -3.02 8.73 9.66
C ASP A 186 -1.54 9.14 9.75
N PRO A 187 -0.61 8.18 9.80
CA PRO A 187 0.82 8.44 9.85
C PRO A 187 1.38 8.98 8.53
N ILE A 188 0.56 9.04 7.47
CA ILE A 188 0.94 9.47 6.12
C ILE A 188 -0.15 10.32 5.51
N SER A 189 0.25 11.26 4.64
CA SER A 189 -0.67 12.09 3.87
C SER A 189 -0.51 11.84 2.35
N PRO A 190 -1.58 12.01 1.57
CA PRO A 190 -1.54 11.79 0.14
C PRO A 190 -0.94 13.03 -0.55
N SER A 191 0.09 12.82 -1.37
CA SER A 191 0.65 13.88 -2.21
C SER A 191 0.11 13.83 -3.64
N GLY A 192 0.16 14.97 -4.33
CA GLY A 192 -0.22 15.08 -5.74
C GLY A 192 -1.72 14.94 -6.02
N ILE A 193 -2.57 15.39 -5.09
CA ILE A 193 -4.04 15.38 -5.24
C ILE A 193 -4.49 16.71 -5.85
N PRO A 194 -5.12 16.71 -7.04
CA PRO A 194 -5.71 17.93 -7.62
C PRO A 194 -6.86 18.48 -6.74
N PRO A 195 -7.11 19.81 -6.75
CA PRO A 195 -8.16 20.41 -5.91
C PRO A 195 -9.55 19.78 -6.08
N HIS A 196 -9.97 19.53 -7.33
CA HIS A 196 -11.27 18.90 -7.61
C HIS A 196 -11.39 17.48 -7.05
N MET A 197 -10.28 16.72 -7.01
CA MET A 197 -10.27 15.40 -6.39
C MET A 197 -10.39 15.48 -4.88
N GLY A 198 -9.75 16.46 -4.24
CA GLY A 198 -9.94 16.72 -2.82
C GLY A 198 -11.40 17.03 -2.47
N ILE A 199 -12.06 17.85 -3.28
CA ILE A 199 -13.49 18.16 -3.15
C ILE A 199 -14.34 16.90 -3.35
N MET A 200 -14.04 16.08 -4.37
CA MET A 200 -14.78 14.85 -4.66
C MET A 200 -14.69 13.84 -3.50
N VAL A 201 -13.51 13.70 -2.87
CA VAL A 201 -13.34 12.87 -1.66
C VAL A 201 -14.22 13.40 -0.53
N ALA A 202 -14.13 14.70 -0.22
CA ALA A 202 -14.92 15.30 0.86
C ALA A 202 -16.44 15.17 0.63
N LEU A 203 -16.90 15.34 -0.61
CA LEU A 203 -18.32 15.14 -0.97
C LEU A 203 -18.76 13.68 -0.82
N THR A 204 -17.88 12.73 -1.12
CA THR A 204 -18.16 11.30 -0.94
C THR A 204 -18.29 10.96 0.53
N ASP A 205 -17.35 11.43 1.37
CA ASP A 205 -17.39 11.25 2.82
C ASP A 205 -18.66 11.87 3.43
N TYR A 206 -19.03 13.08 2.98
CA TYR A 206 -20.25 13.74 3.43
C TYR A 206 -21.52 12.97 3.03
N LYS A 207 -21.56 12.40 1.81
CA LYS A 207 -22.67 11.58 1.33
C LYS A 207 -22.85 10.33 2.19
N GLU A 208 -21.77 9.66 2.57
CA GLU A 208 -21.80 8.47 3.45
C GLU A 208 -22.32 8.84 4.85
N LEU A 209 -21.83 9.94 5.44
CA LEU A 209 -22.29 10.42 6.74
C LEU A 209 -23.79 10.77 6.74
N MET A 210 -24.27 11.38 5.66
CA MET A 210 -25.70 11.67 5.49
C MET A 210 -26.54 10.39 5.32
N GLY A 211 -26.01 9.34 4.70
CA GLY A 211 -26.64 8.02 4.64
C GLY A 211 -26.80 7.40 6.03
N LEU A 212 -25.72 7.32 6.79
CA LEU A 212 -25.71 6.78 8.15
C LEU A 212 -26.68 7.54 9.08
N LYS A 213 -26.75 8.87 8.96
CA LYS A 213 -27.68 9.69 9.73
C LYS A 213 -29.15 9.36 9.41
N LYS A 214 -29.46 9.11 8.14
CA LYS A 214 -30.81 8.68 7.72
C LYS A 214 -31.17 7.30 8.29
N ASP A 215 -30.23 6.36 8.25
CA ASP A 215 -30.45 5.01 8.79
C ASP A 215 -30.69 5.06 10.30
N TRP A 216 -29.91 5.86 11.04
CA TRP A 216 -30.10 6.08 12.47
C TRP A 216 -31.46 6.72 12.78
N LEU A 217 -31.90 7.71 12.01
CA LEU A 217 -33.23 8.31 12.15
C LEU A 217 -34.34 7.28 11.90
N LEU A 218 -34.14 6.37 10.94
CA LEU A 218 -35.09 5.28 10.68
C LEU A 218 -35.16 4.30 11.85
N ILE A 219 -34.02 3.95 12.44
CA ILE A 219 -33.91 3.07 13.61
C ILE A 219 -34.59 3.71 14.82
N LEU A 220 -34.31 4.98 15.11
CA LEU A 220 -34.95 5.73 16.20
C LEU A 220 -36.47 5.79 16.04
N ARG A 221 -36.96 6.00 14.81
CA ARG A 221 -38.39 6.01 14.52
C ARG A 221 -39.02 4.63 14.74
N LYS A 222 -38.34 3.54 14.38
CA LYS A 222 -38.82 2.17 14.65
C LYS A 222 -38.88 1.89 16.15
N LEU A 223 -37.84 2.24 16.90
CA LEU A 223 -37.78 2.05 18.36
C LEU A 223 -38.85 2.88 19.09
N SER A 224 -39.09 4.11 18.65
CA SER A 224 -40.15 4.98 19.20
C SER A 224 -41.55 4.45 18.92
N ASN A 225 -41.75 3.74 17.81
CA ASN A 225 -43.07 3.19 17.45
C ASN A 225 -43.33 1.85 18.16
N SER A 226 -42.29 1.03 18.43
CA SER A 226 -42.43 -0.23 19.17
C SER A 226 -42.75 -0.01 20.65
N THR A 227 -42.23 1.05 21.28
CA THR A 227 -42.55 1.40 22.68
C THR A 227 -43.98 1.91 22.85
N LEU A 228 -44.63 2.40 21.79
CA LEU A 228 -46.03 2.82 21.80
C LEU A 228 -47.00 1.65 21.65
N THR A 229 -46.58 0.52 21.07
CA THR A 229 -47.42 -0.67 20.89
C THR A 229 -47.45 -1.61 22.10
N ASP A 230 -46.49 -1.51 23.03
CA ASP A 230 -46.46 -2.31 24.27
C ASP A 230 -47.24 -1.66 25.44
N GLN A 231 -47.96 -0.54 25.19
CA GLN A 231 -48.79 0.16 26.18
C GLN A 231 -50.31 0.10 25.91
N LEU A 232 -50.76 -0.81 25.05
CA LEU A 232 -52.19 -1.13 24.81
C LEU A 232 -52.45 -2.61 25.09
#